data_AF-A0A3N5H6V1-F1
#
_entry.id   AF-A0A3N5H6V1-F1
#
_cell.length_a   1.000
_cell.length_b   1.000
_cell.length_c   1.000
_cell.angle_alpha   90.00
_cell.angle_beta   90.00
_cell.angle_gamma   90.00
#
_symmetry.space_group_name_H-M   'P 1'
#
loop_
_entity.id
_entity.type
_entity.pdbx_description
1 polymer ?
#
loop_
_entity_poly.entity_id
_entity_poly.type
_entity_poly.pdbx_seq_one_letter_code
_entity_poly.pdbx_strand_id
1 'polypeptide(L)'
;MKLAHRSFLVAGLVLAAACGSSSNGPDEYQAAVPTFSGVSAEVSGASSEAASLGASTSSEAALIAPTPGAEIQGSNSPEWLPKIRDAIRSLNQGLKQAFGPVERLVLTSGPSQVQGQVYTYGPFDQGGYSYLLSVVRVAGNHYAWRLSVKKTGDATAPFVRFAAGTTFKVPSDQVHRGRGTIGVDLDAYKSVVTDFPGQGKLFVAFSHHGFGPAAADAGVTGQSKTLIYALRNFSADTTQWQPVDAIFYAHKNGLSGVTSVRVAAYADIPEIPEDTPAKELLFGRARFNPGVGGRAEVAIVGGDLGNQVFFGRECWDAQEALVFKATALCGPGEEPGTGSCTWVIVGDPSACRVVLATGERDHCDPSDIDDPSPDPDAPATDVPAVPAVMPSGND
;
A
#
# COMPACT_ATOMS: atom_id res chain seq x y z
N MET A 1 -31.84 -69.55 -43.72
CA MET A 1 -30.87 -69.51 -42.60
C MET A 1 -30.15 -68.17 -42.63
N LYS A 2 -30.21 -67.43 -41.52
CA LYS A 2 -29.63 -66.08 -41.33
C LYS A 2 -28.20 -66.20 -40.80
N LEU A 3 -27.31 -65.30 -41.25
CA LEU A 3 -26.13 -64.77 -40.54
C LEU A 3 -25.60 -63.60 -41.40
N ALA A 4 -26.08 -62.37 -41.18
CA ALA A 4 -25.50 -61.34 -40.30
C ALA A 4 -24.08 -60.92 -40.72
N HIS A 5 -23.98 -59.76 -41.41
CA HIS A 5 -22.75 -58.97 -41.50
C HIS A 5 -23.05 -57.54 -41.04
N ARG A 6 -22.34 -57.15 -39.98
CA ARG A 6 -22.38 -55.84 -39.31
C ARG A 6 -21.61 -54.85 -40.18
N SER A 7 -22.29 -53.81 -40.67
CA SER A 7 -21.63 -52.61 -41.19
C SER A 7 -21.51 -51.62 -40.05
N PHE A 8 -20.28 -51.29 -39.65
CA PHE A 8 -19.97 -50.26 -38.67
C PHE A 8 -20.15 -48.88 -39.32
N LEU A 9 -21.09 -48.09 -38.79
CA LEU A 9 -21.18 -46.66 -39.00
C LEU A 9 -20.01 -45.98 -38.27
N VAL A 10 -19.09 -45.40 -39.03
CA VAL A 10 -18.06 -44.49 -38.51
C VAL A 10 -18.74 -43.16 -38.22
N ALA A 11 -19.04 -42.89 -36.95
CA ALA A 11 -19.47 -41.59 -36.49
C ALA A 11 -18.30 -40.61 -36.58
N GLY A 12 -18.42 -39.61 -37.46
CA GLY A 12 -17.48 -38.49 -37.52
C GLY A 12 -17.58 -37.65 -36.26
N LEU A 13 -16.55 -37.69 -35.41
CA LEU A 13 -16.30 -36.68 -34.39
C LEU A 13 -15.86 -35.39 -35.09
N VAL A 14 -16.80 -34.45 -35.23
CA VAL A 14 -16.47 -33.04 -35.41
C VAL A 14 -16.07 -32.52 -34.03
N LEU A 15 -14.76 -32.39 -33.80
CA LEU A 15 -14.19 -31.74 -32.63
C LEU A 15 -14.53 -30.24 -32.69
N ALA A 16 -15.62 -29.86 -32.04
CA ALA A 16 -15.80 -28.51 -31.55
C ALA A 16 -14.70 -28.23 -30.51
N ALA A 17 -13.72 -27.41 -30.87
CA ALA A 17 -12.75 -26.87 -29.91
C ALA A 17 -13.45 -25.79 -29.06
N ALA A 18 -14.21 -26.25 -28.07
CA ALA A 18 -14.64 -25.48 -26.92
C ALA A 18 -14.15 -26.20 -25.66
N CYS A 19 -13.85 -25.42 -24.62
CA CYS A 19 -13.45 -25.86 -23.28
C CYS A 19 -11.97 -26.26 -23.13
N GLY A 20 -11.09 -25.26 -23.22
CA GLY A 20 -9.82 -25.28 -22.49
C GLY A 20 -10.14 -25.29 -20.99
N SER A 21 -9.75 -26.38 -20.35
CA SER A 21 -10.10 -26.82 -19.00
C SER A 21 -9.89 -25.78 -17.91
N SER A 22 -10.97 -25.55 -17.17
CA SER A 22 -10.96 -25.17 -15.76
C SER A 22 -10.19 -26.22 -14.94
N SER A 23 -9.04 -25.85 -14.39
CA SER A 23 -8.39 -26.58 -13.30
C SER A 23 -8.27 -25.65 -12.10
N ASN A 24 -9.31 -25.62 -11.26
CA ASN A 24 -9.38 -25.13 -9.88
C ASN A 24 -8.24 -24.20 -9.40
N GLY A 25 -8.12 -23.04 -10.04
CA GLY A 25 -7.17 -21.99 -9.71
C GLY A 25 -7.21 -20.88 -10.76
N PRO A 26 -6.81 -19.65 -10.40
CA PRO A 26 -6.67 -18.58 -11.38
C PRO A 26 -5.68 -18.99 -12.47
N ASP A 27 -5.96 -18.60 -13.71
CA ASP A 27 -4.99 -18.79 -14.78
C ASP A 27 -3.71 -17.99 -14.49
N GLU A 28 -2.60 -18.33 -15.16
CA GLU A 28 -1.30 -17.70 -14.87
C GLU A 28 -1.30 -16.17 -15.04
N TYR A 29 -2.15 -15.66 -15.95
CA TYR A 29 -2.30 -14.23 -16.22
C TYR A 29 -3.11 -13.55 -15.11
N GLN A 30 -4.20 -14.15 -14.64
CA GLN A 30 -4.94 -13.70 -13.45
C GLN A 30 -4.02 -13.68 -12.23
N ALA A 31 -3.23 -14.73 -12.04
CA ALA A 31 -2.31 -14.86 -10.91
C ALA A 31 -1.16 -13.85 -10.95
N ALA A 32 -0.88 -13.22 -12.09
CA ALA A 32 0.16 -12.20 -12.23
C ALA A 32 -0.32 -10.79 -11.88
N VAL A 33 -1.63 -10.56 -11.76
CA VAL A 33 -2.17 -9.26 -11.38
C VAL A 33 -2.17 -9.15 -9.85
N PRO A 34 -1.54 -8.11 -9.25
CA PRO A 34 -1.55 -7.92 -7.80
C PRO A 34 -2.96 -7.66 -7.28
N THR A 35 -3.27 -8.19 -6.09
CA THR A 35 -4.49 -7.91 -5.34
C THR A 35 -4.23 -6.86 -4.27
N PHE A 36 -5.29 -6.30 -3.69
CA PHE A 36 -5.19 -5.34 -2.58
C PHE A 36 -4.29 -5.87 -1.46
N SER A 37 -4.44 -7.14 -1.08
CA SER A 37 -3.63 -7.77 -0.02
C SER A 37 -2.12 -7.81 -0.29
N GLY A 38 -1.69 -7.79 -1.55
CA GLY A 38 -0.26 -7.72 -1.90
C GLY A 38 0.28 -6.30 -1.76
N VAL A 39 -0.55 -5.29 -2.00
CA VAL A 39 -0.11 -3.91 -2.13
C VAL A 39 -0.58 -3.00 -1.00
N SER A 40 -1.25 -3.54 0.02
CA SER A 40 -1.66 -2.81 1.22
C SER A 40 -0.52 -2.76 2.25
N ALA A 41 -0.35 -1.63 2.91
CA ALA A 41 0.55 -1.51 4.06
C ALA A 41 -0.15 -2.05 5.32
N GLU A 42 0.61 -2.58 6.28
CA GLU A 42 0.07 -3.02 7.57
C GLU A 42 -0.14 -1.81 8.49
N VAL A 43 -1.19 -1.85 9.32
CA VAL A 43 -1.60 -0.77 10.25
C VAL A 43 -1.10 -1.05 11.68
N SER A 44 -1.05 -2.31 12.11
CA SER A 44 -0.58 -2.74 13.45
C SER A 44 0.50 -3.83 13.39
N GLY A 45 0.83 -4.34 12.21
CA GLY A 45 1.77 -5.45 12.03
C GLY A 45 1.16 -6.84 12.24
N ALA A 46 -0.12 -6.92 12.64
CA ALA A 46 -0.86 -8.18 12.69
C ALA A 46 -0.94 -8.85 11.30
N SER A 47 -1.02 -10.18 11.24
CA SER A 47 -1.00 -10.95 9.99
C SER A 47 -2.30 -10.89 9.17
N SER A 48 -3.41 -10.35 9.72
CA SER A 48 -4.77 -10.48 9.17
C SER A 48 -5.44 -9.17 8.71
N GLU A 49 -4.73 -8.04 8.67
CA GLU A 49 -5.35 -6.71 8.48
C GLU A 49 -5.90 -6.45 7.07
N ALA A 50 -5.45 -7.19 6.06
CA ALA A 50 -5.94 -7.06 4.69
C ALA A 50 -7.44 -7.39 4.53
N ALA A 51 -8.03 -8.13 5.46
CA ALA A 51 -9.42 -8.58 5.41
C ALA A 51 -10.40 -7.75 6.28
N SER A 52 -9.90 -6.95 7.23
CA SER A 52 -10.71 -6.36 8.32
C SER A 52 -10.93 -4.85 8.22
N LEU A 53 -10.82 -4.24 7.04
CA LEU A 53 -11.24 -2.84 6.80
C LEU A 53 -12.77 -2.61 6.94
N GLY A 54 -13.44 -3.37 7.80
CA GLY A 54 -14.83 -3.21 8.18
C GLY A 54 -14.95 -2.35 9.43
N ALA A 55 -15.60 -1.19 9.28
CA ALA A 55 -16.37 -0.50 10.30
C ALA A 55 -15.70 -0.30 11.68
N SER A 56 -14.49 0.26 11.70
CA SER A 56 -14.07 1.11 12.82
C SER A 56 -14.03 2.54 12.31
N THR A 57 -15.21 3.12 12.09
CA THR A 57 -15.36 4.57 12.00
C THR A 57 -15.16 5.15 13.39
N SER A 58 -13.90 5.35 13.81
CA SER A 58 -13.63 6.50 14.66
C SER A 58 -13.91 7.72 13.79
N SER A 59 -14.99 8.40 14.10
CA SER A 59 -15.58 9.54 13.40
C SER A 59 -14.73 10.82 13.49
N GLU A 60 -13.41 10.70 13.38
CA GLU A 60 -12.43 11.79 13.32
C GLU A 60 -11.37 11.47 12.26
N ALA A 61 -11.83 10.94 11.15
CA ALA A 61 -11.07 10.72 9.94
C ALA A 61 -10.81 12.06 9.23
N ALA A 62 -10.01 12.90 9.87
CA ALA A 62 -9.27 13.96 9.22
C ALA A 62 -7.82 13.51 9.21
N LEU A 63 -7.19 13.53 8.03
CA LEU A 63 -5.74 13.53 7.97
C LEU A 63 -5.54 14.92 8.45
N ILE A 64 -5.24 15.01 9.74
CA ILE A 64 -4.96 16.23 10.42
C ILE A 64 -6.22 17.13 10.47
N ALA A 65 -7.07 16.95 11.48
CA ALA A 65 -7.93 18.01 12.03
C ALA A 65 -8.50 17.60 13.39
N PRO A 66 -7.91 18.12 14.48
CA PRO A 66 -8.72 18.54 15.62
C PRO A 66 -8.27 19.89 16.22
N THR A 67 -9.28 20.62 16.72
CA THR A 67 -9.27 21.81 17.59
C THR A 67 -8.09 22.82 17.45
N PRO A 68 -8.33 24.01 16.86
CA PRO A 68 -7.34 25.08 16.80
C PRO A 68 -6.81 25.46 18.19
N GLY A 69 -5.48 25.50 18.34
CA GLY A 69 -4.81 26.08 19.51
C GLY A 69 -4.26 25.11 20.56
N ALA A 70 -4.05 23.82 20.25
CA ALA A 70 -3.29 22.94 21.15
C ALA A 70 -1.79 23.33 21.16
N GLU A 71 -1.18 23.39 22.34
CA GLU A 71 0.28 23.53 22.45
C GLU A 71 0.96 22.31 21.81
N ILE A 72 1.84 22.50 20.82
CA ILE A 72 2.60 21.39 20.21
C ILE A 72 3.57 20.74 21.20
N GLN A 73 3.80 21.36 22.35
CA GLN A 73 4.71 20.86 23.38
C GLN A 73 3.94 20.37 24.61
N GLY A 74 4.49 19.36 25.28
CA GLY A 74 3.94 18.85 26.54
C GLY A 74 2.85 17.80 26.38
N SER A 75 2.04 17.62 27.43
CA SER A 75 1.04 16.56 27.52
C SER A 75 -0.09 16.66 26.49
N ASN A 76 -0.30 17.84 25.92
CA ASN A 76 -1.36 18.12 24.93
C ASN A 76 -0.87 18.01 23.48
N SER A 77 0.41 17.71 23.27
CA SER A 77 0.97 17.52 21.93
C SER A 77 0.28 16.35 21.21
N PRO A 78 0.37 16.24 19.88
CA PRO A 78 -0.34 15.20 19.13
C PRO A 78 0.26 13.80 19.37
N GLU A 79 -0.56 12.75 19.32
CA GLU A 79 -0.10 11.35 19.30
C GLU A 79 0.13 10.92 17.84
N TRP A 80 1.30 10.36 17.53
CA TRP A 80 1.73 10.07 16.17
C TRP A 80 1.26 8.70 15.67
N LEU A 81 1.12 7.73 16.56
CA LEU A 81 0.70 6.37 16.26
C LEU A 81 -0.72 6.34 15.68
N PRO A 82 -1.75 6.96 16.30
CA PRO A 82 -3.07 7.07 15.69
C PRO A 82 -3.02 7.73 14.32
N LYS A 83 -2.27 8.84 14.18
CA LYS A 83 -2.14 9.59 12.91
C LYS A 83 -1.50 8.76 11.79
N ILE A 84 -0.40 8.07 12.07
CA ILE A 84 0.28 7.21 11.10
C ILE A 84 -0.65 6.07 10.68
N ARG A 85 -1.41 5.50 11.61
CA ARG A 85 -2.40 4.48 11.31
C ARG A 85 -3.53 5.01 10.43
N ASP A 86 -4.03 6.21 10.71
CA ASP A 86 -5.07 6.83 9.90
C ASP A 86 -4.57 7.14 8.49
N ALA A 87 -3.33 7.59 8.34
CA ALA A 87 -2.69 7.75 7.04
C ALA A 87 -2.61 6.42 6.27
N ILE A 88 -2.18 5.35 6.92
CA ILE A 88 -2.11 4.01 6.32
C ILE A 88 -3.52 3.48 5.97
N ARG A 89 -4.51 3.67 6.84
CA ARG A 89 -5.92 3.28 6.60
C ARG A 89 -6.49 4.03 5.40
N SER A 90 -6.26 5.34 5.31
CA SER A 90 -6.72 6.17 4.19
C SER A 90 -6.08 5.72 2.87
N LEU A 91 -4.75 5.49 2.85
CA LEU A 91 -4.04 4.91 1.71
C LEU A 91 -4.63 3.55 1.31
N ASN A 92 -4.83 2.66 2.28
CA ASN A 92 -5.38 1.33 2.07
C ASN A 92 -6.83 1.37 1.57
N GLN A 93 -7.65 2.31 2.05
CA GLN A 93 -9.00 2.51 1.56
C GLN A 93 -9.00 2.94 0.08
N GLY A 94 -8.13 3.88 -0.29
CA GLY A 94 -7.95 4.29 -1.69
C GLY A 94 -7.51 3.15 -2.59
N LEU A 95 -6.52 2.37 -2.14
CA LEU A 95 -6.08 1.16 -2.84
C LEU A 95 -7.23 0.15 -2.99
N LYS A 96 -7.97 -0.14 -1.93
CA LYS A 96 -9.10 -1.08 -1.97
C LYS A 96 -10.17 -0.65 -2.98
N GLN A 97 -10.49 0.65 -3.04
CA GLN A 97 -11.44 1.17 -4.02
C GLN A 97 -10.91 1.04 -5.46
N ALA A 98 -9.63 1.35 -5.70
CA ALA A 98 -9.01 1.22 -7.02
C ALA A 98 -8.86 -0.24 -7.50
N PHE A 99 -8.56 -1.17 -6.58
CA PHE A 99 -8.37 -2.59 -6.87
C PHE A 99 -9.65 -3.42 -6.85
N GLY A 100 -10.75 -2.92 -6.26
CA GLY A 100 -12.02 -3.65 -6.20
C GLY A 100 -12.49 -4.20 -7.57
N PRO A 101 -12.47 -3.41 -8.66
CA PRO A 101 -12.78 -3.92 -10.00
C PRO A 101 -11.78 -4.95 -10.51
N VAL A 102 -10.49 -4.79 -10.24
CA VAL A 102 -9.44 -5.77 -10.61
C VAL A 102 -9.74 -7.11 -9.95
N GLU A 103 -9.88 -7.11 -8.62
CA GLU A 103 -10.14 -8.31 -7.83
C GLU A 103 -11.40 -9.02 -8.32
N ARG A 104 -12.47 -8.27 -8.61
CA ARG A 104 -13.68 -8.88 -9.17
C ARG A 104 -13.41 -9.52 -10.53
N LEU A 105 -12.75 -8.81 -11.45
CA LEU A 105 -12.45 -9.32 -12.79
C LEU A 105 -11.55 -10.56 -12.77
N VAL A 106 -10.51 -10.59 -11.93
CA VAL A 106 -9.56 -11.72 -11.87
C VAL A 106 -10.04 -12.88 -11.01
N LEU A 107 -10.87 -12.63 -9.98
CA LEU A 107 -11.32 -13.68 -9.07
C LEU A 107 -12.62 -14.34 -9.50
N THR A 108 -13.49 -13.67 -10.26
CA THR A 108 -14.84 -14.19 -10.56
C THR A 108 -15.07 -14.54 -12.02
N SER A 109 -14.20 -14.10 -12.93
CA SER A 109 -14.41 -14.22 -14.38
C SER A 109 -13.19 -14.78 -15.08
N GLY A 110 -13.36 -15.80 -15.92
CA GLY A 110 -12.33 -16.21 -16.88
C GLY A 110 -12.10 -15.14 -17.95
N PRO A 111 -11.06 -15.26 -18.79
CA PRO A 111 -10.81 -14.31 -19.86
C PRO A 111 -11.97 -14.37 -20.88
N SER A 112 -12.50 -13.21 -21.23
CA SER A 112 -13.52 -13.07 -22.29
C SER A 112 -12.91 -13.18 -23.68
N GLN A 113 -11.63 -12.84 -23.80
CA GLN A 113 -10.90 -12.86 -25.06
C GLN A 113 -9.43 -13.20 -24.81
N VAL A 114 -8.89 -14.08 -25.65
CA VAL A 114 -7.48 -14.47 -25.65
C VAL A 114 -6.92 -14.24 -27.05
N GLN A 115 -5.85 -13.45 -27.16
CA GLN A 115 -5.14 -13.15 -28.41
C GLN A 115 -3.64 -13.27 -28.20
N GLY A 116 -3.06 -14.41 -28.61
CA GLY A 116 -1.64 -14.68 -28.42
C GLY A 116 -1.26 -14.66 -26.93
N GLN A 117 -0.41 -13.71 -26.54
CA GLN A 117 0.03 -13.49 -25.15
C GLN A 117 -0.83 -12.45 -24.40
N VAL A 118 -1.99 -12.06 -24.93
CA VAL A 118 -2.87 -11.05 -24.34
C VAL A 118 -4.18 -11.70 -23.90
N TYR A 119 -4.47 -11.58 -22.61
CA TYR A 119 -5.67 -12.07 -21.96
C TYR A 119 -6.51 -10.86 -21.54
N THR A 120 -7.78 -10.85 -21.93
CA THR A 120 -8.70 -9.77 -21.60
C THR A 120 -9.84 -10.32 -20.75
N TYR A 121 -10.15 -9.65 -19.65
CA TYR A 121 -11.21 -9.97 -18.71
C TYR A 121 -12.23 -8.82 -18.73
N GLY A 122 -13.52 -9.18 -18.88
CA GLY A 122 -14.62 -8.22 -19.04
C GLY A 122 -15.02 -7.96 -20.50
N PRO A 123 -15.84 -6.95 -20.81
CA PRO A 123 -16.27 -5.90 -19.90
C PRO A 123 -17.15 -6.44 -18.76
N PHE A 124 -16.96 -5.89 -17.57
CA PHE A 124 -17.82 -6.13 -16.41
C PHE A 124 -18.48 -4.81 -16.00
N ASP A 125 -19.81 -4.81 -15.86
CA ASP A 125 -20.58 -3.62 -15.53
C ASP A 125 -20.79 -3.48 -14.01
N GLN A 126 -20.45 -2.31 -13.47
CA GLN A 126 -20.70 -1.95 -12.07
C GLN A 126 -20.94 -0.45 -11.93
N GLY A 127 -22.02 -0.08 -11.24
CA GLY A 127 -22.31 1.32 -10.92
C GLY A 127 -22.55 2.21 -12.16
N GLY A 128 -23.01 1.64 -13.27
CA GLY A 128 -23.19 2.38 -14.54
C GLY A 128 -21.92 2.52 -15.39
N TYR A 129 -20.84 1.82 -15.01
CA TYR A 129 -19.57 1.82 -15.72
C TYR A 129 -19.13 0.41 -16.11
N SER A 130 -18.57 0.26 -17.31
CA SER A 130 -17.96 -0.97 -17.80
C SER A 130 -16.45 -0.96 -17.55
N TYR A 131 -15.92 -2.01 -16.96
CA TYR A 131 -14.49 -2.18 -16.67
C TYR A 131 -13.88 -3.28 -17.53
N LEU A 132 -12.67 -3.03 -18.05
CA LEU A 132 -11.92 -3.97 -18.87
C LEU A 132 -10.49 -4.10 -18.33
N LEU A 133 -10.08 -5.33 -18.03
CA LEU A 133 -8.71 -5.64 -17.64
C LEU A 133 -8.02 -6.38 -18.79
N SER A 134 -6.86 -5.88 -19.21
CA SER A 134 -5.99 -6.60 -20.14
C SER A 134 -4.70 -6.96 -19.42
N VAL A 135 -4.24 -8.20 -19.60
CA VAL A 135 -2.99 -8.73 -19.06
C VAL A 135 -2.18 -9.31 -20.22
N VAL A 136 -0.92 -8.91 -20.33
CA VAL A 136 0.00 -9.39 -21.37
C VAL A 136 1.23 -10.02 -20.72
N ARG A 137 1.68 -11.15 -21.26
CA ARG A 137 2.99 -11.71 -20.92
C ARG A 137 4.03 -11.03 -21.81
N VAL A 138 4.93 -10.27 -21.20
CA VAL A 138 5.98 -9.53 -21.90
C VAL A 138 7.17 -10.45 -22.18
N ALA A 139 7.67 -11.14 -21.16
CA ALA A 139 8.78 -12.09 -21.30
C ALA A 139 8.88 -13.01 -20.07
N GLY A 140 9.03 -14.32 -20.26
CA GLY A 140 9.15 -15.27 -19.16
C GLY A 140 8.01 -15.12 -18.14
N ASN A 141 8.35 -14.81 -16.88
CA ASN A 141 7.38 -14.54 -15.80
C ASN A 141 7.07 -13.04 -15.62
N HIS A 142 7.41 -12.20 -16.60
CA HIS A 142 7.11 -10.77 -16.59
C HIS A 142 5.80 -10.50 -17.31
N TYR A 143 4.89 -9.86 -16.58
CA TYR A 143 3.55 -9.51 -17.04
C TYR A 143 3.32 -8.03 -16.91
N ALA A 144 2.60 -7.45 -17.87
CA ALA A 144 2.04 -6.11 -17.77
C ALA A 144 0.52 -6.21 -17.77
N TRP A 145 -0.13 -5.28 -17.09
CA TRP A 145 -1.59 -5.24 -17.03
C TRP A 145 -2.10 -3.80 -17.02
N ARG A 146 -3.34 -3.63 -17.47
CA ARG A 146 -4.04 -2.35 -17.45
C ARG A 146 -5.52 -2.54 -17.18
N LEU A 147 -6.07 -1.67 -16.34
CA LEU A 147 -7.48 -1.55 -16.07
C LEU A 147 -8.01 -0.25 -16.70
N SER A 148 -9.10 -0.39 -17.44
CA SER A 148 -9.74 0.72 -18.12
C SER A 148 -11.24 0.75 -17.84
N VAL A 149 -11.85 1.92 -17.90
CA VAL A 149 -13.27 2.16 -17.60
C VAL A 149 -13.94 2.96 -18.73
N LYS A 150 -15.22 2.74 -18.94
CA LYS A 150 -16.10 3.63 -19.71
C LYS A 150 -17.52 3.62 -19.13
N LYS A 151 -18.39 4.52 -19.59
CA LYS A 151 -19.83 4.46 -19.24
C LYS A 151 -20.49 3.24 -19.89
N THR A 152 -21.30 2.52 -19.13
CA THR A 152 -22.07 1.37 -19.64
C THR A 152 -23.03 1.83 -20.73
N GLY A 153 -23.17 1.03 -21.79
CA GLY A 153 -24.06 1.31 -22.91
C GLY A 153 -23.51 2.30 -23.95
N ASP A 154 -22.40 3.00 -23.67
CA ASP A 154 -21.73 3.81 -24.68
C ASP A 154 -20.81 2.91 -25.54
N ALA A 155 -21.37 2.40 -26.63
CA ALA A 155 -20.65 1.52 -27.56
C ALA A 155 -19.51 2.25 -28.30
N THR A 156 -19.60 3.57 -28.44
CA THR A 156 -18.66 4.38 -29.24
C THR A 156 -17.54 5.01 -28.42
N ALA A 157 -17.75 5.21 -27.11
CA ALA A 157 -16.71 5.74 -26.25
C ALA A 157 -15.55 4.76 -26.08
N PRO A 158 -14.30 5.23 -26.21
CA PRO A 158 -13.14 4.43 -25.87
C PRO A 158 -13.08 4.16 -24.37
N PHE A 159 -12.48 3.03 -24.00
CA PHE A 159 -12.11 2.79 -22.61
C PHE A 159 -10.97 3.72 -22.19
N VAL A 160 -11.13 4.40 -21.05
CA VAL A 160 -10.10 5.24 -20.44
C VAL A 160 -9.32 4.41 -19.44
N ARG A 161 -8.01 4.29 -19.64
CA ARG A 161 -7.11 3.63 -18.69
C ARG A 161 -6.89 4.50 -17.47
N PHE A 162 -7.11 3.95 -16.29
CA PHE A 162 -6.87 4.65 -15.03
C PHE A 162 -5.98 3.87 -14.07
N ALA A 163 -5.72 2.59 -14.29
CA ALA A 163 -4.71 1.85 -13.56
C ALA A 163 -3.91 0.93 -14.48
N ALA A 164 -2.63 0.75 -14.18
CA ALA A 164 -1.75 -0.15 -14.91
C ALA A 164 -0.57 -0.56 -14.05
N GLY A 165 0.09 -1.66 -14.41
CA GLY A 165 1.26 -2.12 -13.70
C GLY A 165 2.03 -3.20 -14.43
N THR A 166 3.14 -3.57 -13.81
CA THR A 166 3.97 -4.70 -14.20
C THR A 166 4.21 -5.60 -13.01
N THR A 167 4.33 -6.90 -13.26
CA THR A 167 4.62 -7.89 -12.24
C THR A 167 5.60 -8.91 -12.81
N PHE A 168 6.76 -9.03 -12.18
CA PHE A 168 7.58 -10.24 -12.27
C PHE A 168 7.04 -11.25 -11.26
N LYS A 169 6.28 -12.23 -11.76
CA LYS A 169 5.65 -13.26 -10.94
C LYS A 169 6.71 -14.22 -10.41
N VAL A 170 6.63 -14.56 -9.12
CA VAL A 170 7.46 -15.62 -8.55
C VAL A 170 6.94 -17.00 -9.01
N PRO A 171 7.82 -17.94 -9.39
CA PRO A 171 7.42 -19.31 -9.67
C PRO A 171 7.01 -20.00 -8.37
N SER A 172 5.72 -19.96 -8.05
CA SER A 172 5.10 -20.69 -6.93
C SER A 172 3.57 -20.65 -7.04
N ASP A 173 2.90 -21.37 -6.14
CA ASP A 173 1.46 -21.35 -5.84
C ASP A 173 0.97 -20.03 -5.23
N GLN A 174 1.86 -19.05 -5.06
CA GLN A 174 1.56 -17.76 -4.45
C GLN A 174 0.91 -16.84 -5.49
N VAL A 175 -0.39 -17.00 -5.63
CA VAL A 175 -1.24 -16.20 -6.51
C VAL A 175 -1.16 -14.72 -6.13
N HIS A 176 -1.06 -13.84 -7.13
CA HIS A 176 -1.05 -12.37 -6.96
C HIS A 176 0.18 -11.86 -6.19
N ARG A 177 1.29 -12.63 -6.20
CA ARG A 177 2.57 -12.28 -5.57
C ARG A 177 3.71 -12.21 -6.59
N GLY A 178 4.77 -11.52 -6.21
CA GLY A 178 5.90 -11.20 -7.08
C GLY A 178 6.51 -9.85 -6.73
N ARG A 179 7.19 -9.24 -7.69
CA ARG A 179 7.72 -7.88 -7.58
C ARG A 179 7.31 -7.06 -8.79
N GLY A 180 7.13 -5.76 -8.65
CA GLY A 180 6.59 -4.98 -9.75
C GLY A 180 6.25 -3.55 -9.40
N THR A 181 5.57 -2.89 -10.33
CA THR A 181 5.15 -1.50 -10.20
C THR A 181 3.70 -1.31 -10.60
N ILE A 182 3.05 -0.29 -10.04
CA ILE A 182 1.65 0.04 -10.27
C ILE A 182 1.54 1.55 -10.37
N GLY A 183 0.65 2.02 -11.25
CA GLY A 183 0.15 3.39 -11.25
C GLY A 183 -1.37 3.39 -11.23
N VAL A 184 -1.95 4.31 -10.48
CA VAL A 184 -3.37 4.65 -10.45
C VAL A 184 -3.51 6.15 -10.70
N ASP A 185 -4.34 6.53 -11.65
CA ASP A 185 -4.63 7.91 -12.06
C ASP A 185 -6.11 8.19 -11.83
N LEU A 186 -6.42 8.77 -10.67
CA LEU A 186 -7.78 9.08 -10.27
C LEU A 186 -8.37 10.25 -11.07
N ASP A 187 -7.52 11.12 -11.64
CA ASP A 187 -7.98 12.19 -12.55
C ASP A 187 -8.49 11.59 -13.87
N ALA A 188 -7.76 10.60 -14.42
CA ALA A 188 -8.22 9.85 -15.58
C ALA A 188 -9.51 9.07 -15.28
N TYR A 189 -9.62 8.47 -14.09
CA TYR A 189 -10.85 7.80 -13.67
C TYR A 189 -12.04 8.76 -13.58
N LYS A 190 -11.84 9.92 -12.95
CA LYS A 190 -12.85 10.98 -12.77
C LYS A 190 -13.32 11.61 -14.09
N SER A 191 -12.51 11.54 -15.14
CA SER A 191 -12.93 11.95 -16.49
C SER A 191 -14.10 11.12 -17.06
N VAL A 192 -14.28 9.90 -16.55
CA VAL A 192 -15.41 9.01 -16.90
C VAL A 192 -16.43 8.97 -15.77
N VAL A 193 -15.96 8.75 -14.54
CA VAL A 193 -16.74 8.63 -13.31
C VAL A 193 -16.80 9.98 -12.61
N THR A 194 -17.63 10.88 -13.12
CA THR A 194 -17.60 12.31 -12.76
C THR A 194 -17.99 12.61 -11.31
N ASP A 195 -18.72 11.70 -10.68
CA ASP A 195 -19.14 11.76 -9.27
C ASP A 195 -18.10 11.17 -8.30
N PHE A 196 -16.99 10.63 -8.81
CA PHE A 196 -15.94 10.10 -7.95
C PHE A 196 -15.25 11.21 -7.15
N PRO A 197 -15.17 11.10 -5.80
CA PRO A 197 -14.64 12.16 -4.97
C PRO A 197 -13.11 12.22 -4.96
N GLY A 198 -12.41 11.15 -5.35
CA GLY A 198 -10.95 11.13 -5.35
C GLY A 198 -10.31 11.92 -6.50
N GLN A 199 -9.00 12.15 -6.38
CA GLN A 199 -8.18 12.86 -7.37
C GLN A 199 -6.69 12.49 -7.26
N GLY A 200 -5.90 12.89 -8.26
CA GLY A 200 -4.46 12.75 -8.28
C GLY A 200 -3.98 11.34 -8.63
N LYS A 201 -2.72 11.05 -8.27
CA LYS A 201 -2.02 9.84 -8.74
C LYS A 201 -1.31 9.12 -7.62
N LEU A 202 -1.37 7.80 -7.67
CA LEU A 202 -0.67 6.89 -6.78
C LEU A 202 0.22 5.97 -7.60
N PHE A 203 1.50 5.93 -7.26
CA PHE A 203 2.46 4.99 -7.80
C PHE A 203 2.92 4.06 -6.69
N VAL A 204 3.07 2.78 -7.01
CA VAL A 204 3.51 1.76 -6.06
C VAL A 204 4.64 0.97 -6.69
N ALA A 205 5.71 0.75 -5.95
CA ALA A 205 6.66 -0.33 -6.19
C ALA A 205 6.50 -1.37 -5.08
N PHE A 206 6.50 -2.65 -5.43
CA PHE A 206 6.31 -3.72 -4.46
C PHE A 206 7.28 -4.86 -4.72
N SER A 207 7.67 -5.53 -3.65
CA SER A 207 8.37 -6.82 -3.70
C SER A 207 7.90 -7.72 -2.58
N HIS A 208 7.65 -8.98 -2.90
CA HIS A 208 7.19 -9.99 -1.94
C HIS A 208 8.21 -11.12 -1.82
N HIS A 209 8.51 -11.53 -0.58
CA HIS A 209 9.49 -12.55 -0.24
C HIS A 209 8.98 -13.47 0.87
N GLY A 210 9.83 -14.40 1.30
CA GLY A 210 9.49 -15.35 2.37
C GLY A 210 8.59 -16.48 1.87
N PHE A 211 8.73 -16.87 0.61
CA PHE A 211 8.00 -17.99 0.02
C PHE A 211 8.93 -19.14 -0.37
N GLY A 212 8.38 -20.36 -0.36
CA GLY A 212 9.06 -21.57 -0.81
C GLY A 212 9.79 -22.33 0.31
N PRO A 213 10.40 -23.49 -0.01
CA PRO A 213 10.96 -24.41 0.98
C PRO A 213 12.00 -23.74 1.90
N ALA A 214 12.86 -22.89 1.34
CA ALA A 214 13.88 -22.17 2.10
C ALA A 214 13.31 -21.20 3.15
N ALA A 215 12.14 -20.60 2.89
CA ALA A 215 11.48 -19.74 3.86
C ALA A 215 10.79 -20.57 4.96
N ALA A 216 10.18 -21.70 4.59
CA ALA A 216 9.60 -22.63 5.55
C ALA A 216 10.67 -23.25 6.48
N ASP A 217 11.81 -23.64 5.92
CA ASP A 217 12.95 -24.19 6.66
C ASP A 217 13.58 -23.14 7.59
N ALA A 218 13.47 -21.85 7.26
CA ALA A 218 13.91 -20.74 8.09
C ALA A 218 12.87 -20.31 9.15
N GLY A 219 11.74 -21.02 9.27
CA GLY A 219 10.70 -20.72 10.26
C GLY A 219 9.86 -19.48 9.96
N VAL A 220 9.88 -19.00 8.72
CA VAL A 220 9.04 -17.86 8.27
C VAL A 220 7.58 -18.27 8.35
N THR A 221 6.81 -17.64 9.23
CA THR A 221 5.39 -17.96 9.46
C THR A 221 4.43 -17.05 8.67
N GLY A 222 4.95 -15.96 8.09
CA GLY A 222 4.17 -15.01 7.30
C GLY A 222 4.92 -14.51 6.06
N GLN A 223 4.17 -13.89 5.16
CA GLN A 223 4.75 -13.27 3.96
C GLN A 223 5.58 -12.03 4.33
N SER A 224 6.81 -11.95 3.80
CA SER A 224 7.58 -10.70 3.81
C SER A 224 7.18 -9.82 2.63
N LYS A 225 7.12 -8.50 2.84
CA LYS A 225 6.86 -7.56 1.75
C LYS A 225 7.54 -6.22 1.98
N THR A 226 7.92 -5.57 0.89
CA THR A 226 8.37 -4.18 0.87
C THR A 226 7.55 -3.43 -0.18
N LEU A 227 7.07 -2.25 0.21
CA LEU A 227 6.16 -1.40 -0.54
C LEU A 227 6.70 0.02 -0.52
N ILE A 228 6.75 0.67 -1.69
CA ILE A 228 7.10 2.08 -1.81
C ILE A 228 5.98 2.77 -2.54
N TYR A 229 5.36 3.76 -1.92
CA TYR A 229 4.28 4.53 -2.51
C TYR A 229 4.77 5.93 -2.82
N ALA A 230 4.44 6.46 -3.99
CA ALA A 230 4.54 7.89 -4.28
C ALA A 230 3.17 8.43 -4.65
N LEU A 231 2.73 9.43 -3.89
CA LEU A 231 1.48 10.13 -4.04
C LEU A 231 1.77 11.48 -4.70
N ARG A 232 0.97 11.83 -5.69
CA ARG A 232 1.01 13.15 -6.34
C ARG A 232 -0.37 13.77 -6.32
N ASN A 233 -0.53 14.82 -5.53
CA ASN A 233 -1.80 15.51 -5.30
C ASN A 233 -2.95 14.51 -5.05
N PHE A 234 -2.67 13.42 -4.33
CA PHE A 234 -3.53 12.26 -4.24
C PHE A 234 -4.49 12.38 -3.06
N SER A 235 -5.76 12.06 -3.31
CA SER A 235 -6.75 11.77 -2.27
C SER A 235 -7.73 10.74 -2.82
N ALA A 236 -8.05 9.72 -2.02
CA ALA A 236 -9.08 8.74 -2.37
C ALA A 236 -10.49 9.33 -2.31
N ASP A 237 -10.68 10.37 -1.48
CA ASP A 237 -11.94 11.06 -1.26
C ASP A 237 -11.65 12.47 -0.74
N THR A 238 -11.78 13.49 -1.60
CA THR A 238 -11.49 14.87 -1.22
C THR A 238 -12.51 15.46 -0.25
N THR A 239 -13.63 14.77 0.01
CA THR A 239 -14.60 15.19 1.03
C THR A 239 -14.15 14.80 2.44
N GLN A 240 -13.24 13.83 2.54
CA GLN A 240 -12.69 13.34 3.80
C GLN A 240 -11.24 13.78 4.01
N TRP A 241 -10.44 13.84 2.93
CA TRP A 241 -8.99 14.00 3.03
C TRP A 241 -8.48 15.01 2.03
N GLN A 242 -7.67 15.96 2.51
CA GLN A 242 -6.97 16.88 1.63
C GLN A 242 -5.99 16.11 0.70
N PRO A 243 -5.84 16.54 -0.55
CA PRO A 243 -4.86 15.98 -1.46
C PRO A 243 -3.42 16.22 -0.99
N VAL A 244 -2.59 15.17 -1.01
CA VAL A 244 -1.20 15.23 -0.54
C VAL A 244 -0.19 14.78 -1.60
N ASP A 245 1.00 15.38 -1.53
CA ASP A 245 2.21 14.85 -2.14
C ASP A 245 2.99 14.12 -1.05
N ALA A 246 3.28 12.85 -1.25
CA ALA A 246 3.95 12.04 -0.22
C ALA A 246 4.72 10.87 -0.82
N ILE A 247 5.74 10.41 -0.10
CA ILE A 247 6.44 9.15 -0.36
C ILE A 247 6.39 8.32 0.91
N PHE A 248 5.97 7.07 0.78
CA PHE A 248 5.97 6.09 1.85
C PHE A 248 6.91 4.95 1.48
N TYR A 249 7.69 4.49 2.45
CA TYR A 249 8.41 3.23 2.40
C TYR A 249 7.90 2.37 3.55
N ALA A 250 7.29 1.23 3.24
CA ALA A 250 6.74 0.32 4.22
C ALA A 250 7.28 -1.09 3.99
N HIS A 251 7.63 -1.81 5.05
CA HIS A 251 7.94 -3.22 4.95
C HIS A 251 7.40 -4.02 6.12
N LYS A 252 7.18 -5.31 5.88
CA LYS A 252 6.86 -6.33 6.87
C LYS A 252 7.86 -7.47 6.75
N ASN A 253 8.50 -7.81 7.86
CA ASN A 253 9.33 -8.99 7.97
C ASN A 253 8.46 -10.20 8.35
N GLY A 254 8.40 -11.19 7.47
CA GLY A 254 7.60 -12.40 7.66
C GLY A 254 8.11 -13.38 8.72
N LEU A 255 9.36 -13.22 9.17
CA LEU A 255 9.96 -14.01 10.24
C LEU A 255 9.63 -13.42 11.61
N SER A 256 9.92 -12.13 11.82
CA SER A 256 9.72 -11.45 13.09
C SER A 256 8.34 -10.84 13.26
N GLY A 257 7.59 -10.64 12.17
CA GLY A 257 6.32 -9.91 12.15
C GLY A 257 6.49 -8.39 12.25
N VAL A 258 7.72 -7.90 12.40
CA VAL A 258 8.02 -6.47 12.50
C VAL A 258 7.54 -5.74 11.24
N THR A 259 6.87 -4.61 11.46
CA THR A 259 6.48 -3.68 10.39
C THR A 259 7.16 -2.34 10.61
N SER A 260 7.76 -1.78 9.57
CA SER A 260 8.33 -0.43 9.57
C SER A 260 7.68 0.40 8.50
N VAL A 261 7.44 1.67 8.79
CA VAL A 261 6.93 2.68 7.86
C VAL A 261 7.78 3.93 8.00
N ARG A 262 8.26 4.44 6.87
CA ARG A 262 8.85 5.77 6.73
C ARG A 262 7.96 6.58 5.80
N VAL A 263 7.70 7.83 6.13
CA VAL A 263 6.88 8.75 5.35
C VAL A 263 7.60 10.09 5.21
N ALA A 264 7.55 10.65 4.01
CA ALA A 264 7.81 12.06 3.77
C ALA A 264 6.56 12.64 3.10
N ALA A 265 5.92 13.64 3.70
CA ALA A 265 4.67 14.21 3.22
C ALA A 265 4.74 15.73 3.21
N TYR A 266 4.20 16.34 2.16
CA TYR A 266 4.00 17.79 2.06
C TYR A 266 2.52 18.10 2.18
N ALA A 267 2.10 18.48 3.39
CA ALA A 267 0.70 18.60 3.80
C ALA A 267 0.52 19.72 4.84
N ASP A 268 -0.70 20.21 4.95
CA ASP A 268 -1.12 21.18 5.98
C ASP A 268 -1.37 20.43 7.29
N ILE A 269 -0.65 20.78 8.35
CA ILE A 269 -0.65 20.11 9.66
C ILE A 269 -1.28 21.01 10.75
N PRO A 270 -2.60 20.92 11.03
CA PRO A 270 -3.35 21.75 11.97
C PRO A 270 -2.94 21.68 13.45
N GLU A 271 -1.92 20.91 13.81
CA GLU A 271 -1.37 20.90 15.17
C GLU A 271 -0.18 21.85 15.35
N ILE A 272 -0.02 22.81 14.42
CA ILE A 272 1.06 23.77 14.42
C ILE A 272 0.49 25.16 14.77
N PRO A 273 1.19 25.97 15.58
CA PRO A 273 0.75 27.30 15.98
C PRO A 273 0.52 28.13 14.72
N GLU A 274 -0.60 28.85 14.73
CA GLU A 274 -1.10 29.71 13.66
C GLU A 274 -2.01 29.04 12.62
N ASP A 275 -2.13 27.70 12.58
CA ASP A 275 -3.14 26.89 11.84
C ASP A 275 -3.69 27.59 10.58
N THR A 276 -2.79 27.90 9.65
CA THR A 276 -3.10 28.48 8.35
C THR A 276 -3.04 27.40 7.26
N PRO A 277 -3.57 27.63 6.05
CA PRO A 277 -3.45 26.66 4.95
C PRO A 277 -2.02 26.45 4.40
N ALA A 278 -0.99 26.92 5.11
CA ALA A 278 0.40 26.69 4.73
C ALA A 278 0.71 25.19 4.88
N LYS A 279 1.55 24.66 4.00
CA LYS A 279 1.93 23.24 4.04
C LYS A 279 3.30 23.08 4.66
N GLU A 280 3.43 22.11 5.52
CA GLU A 280 4.67 21.66 6.12
C GLU A 280 5.21 20.43 5.40
N LEU A 281 6.53 20.26 5.52
CA LEU A 281 7.19 19.02 5.19
C LEU A 281 7.33 18.18 6.46
N LEU A 282 6.62 17.07 6.51
CA LEU A 282 6.71 16.06 7.55
C LEU A 282 7.60 14.92 7.11
N PHE A 283 8.52 14.54 7.98
CA PHE A 283 9.23 13.26 7.96
C PHE A 283 8.74 12.45 9.14
N GLY A 284 8.29 11.23 8.90
CA GLY A 284 7.81 10.32 9.93
C GLY A 284 8.44 8.94 9.79
N ARG A 285 8.70 8.31 10.92
CA ARG A 285 9.11 6.90 10.99
C ARG A 285 8.28 6.23 12.08
N ALA A 286 7.77 5.04 11.80
CA ALA A 286 7.13 4.20 12.81
C ALA A 286 7.57 2.75 12.64
N ARG A 287 7.78 2.08 13.76
CA ARG A 287 8.11 0.66 13.82
C ARG A 287 7.20 -0.03 14.81
N PHE A 288 6.59 -1.12 14.35
CA PHE A 288 5.64 -1.94 15.09
C PHE A 288 6.23 -3.33 15.29
N ASN A 289 6.29 -3.78 16.53
CA ASN A 289 6.69 -5.12 16.88
C ASN A 289 5.51 -5.87 17.55
N PRO A 290 4.92 -6.87 16.86
CA PRO A 290 3.78 -7.60 17.38
C PRO A 290 4.02 -8.17 18.79
N GLY A 291 3.07 -7.91 19.69
CA GLY A 291 3.12 -8.41 21.08
C GLY A 291 4.12 -7.72 22.00
N VAL A 292 4.81 -6.67 21.52
CA VAL A 292 5.80 -5.93 22.31
C VAL A 292 5.48 -4.44 22.38
N GLY A 293 5.04 -3.85 21.28
CA GLY A 293 4.78 -2.41 21.18
C GLY A 293 5.54 -1.79 20.02
N GLY A 294 5.99 -0.55 20.17
CA GLY A 294 6.67 0.14 19.08
C GLY A 294 7.02 1.59 19.37
N ARG A 295 7.48 2.26 18.32
CA ARG A 295 7.99 3.63 18.38
C ARG A 295 7.61 4.40 17.13
N ALA A 296 7.32 5.69 17.31
CA ALA A 296 7.20 6.64 16.22
C ALA A 296 8.05 7.88 16.49
N GLU A 297 8.52 8.46 15.41
CA GLU A 297 9.34 9.66 15.39
C GLU A 297 8.88 10.55 14.25
N VAL A 298 8.86 11.85 14.47
CA VAL A 298 8.56 12.83 13.45
C VAL A 298 9.50 14.02 13.50
N ALA A 299 9.77 14.60 12.34
CA ALA A 299 10.34 15.92 12.18
C ALA A 299 9.45 16.71 11.21
N ILE A 300 9.11 17.95 11.56
CA ILE A 300 8.23 18.80 10.76
C ILE A 300 8.92 20.15 10.56
N VAL A 301 8.89 20.65 9.34
CA VAL A 301 9.52 21.93 8.96
C VAL A 301 8.66 22.73 7.98
N GLY A 302 8.90 24.04 7.94
CA GLY A 302 8.26 24.95 7.00
C GLY A 302 6.82 25.27 7.39
N GLY A 303 6.03 25.73 6.42
CA GLY A 303 4.63 26.12 6.63
C GLY A 303 4.47 27.08 7.82
N ASP A 304 3.56 26.73 8.72
CA ASP A 304 3.23 27.48 9.92
C ASP A 304 4.33 27.45 10.99
N LEU A 305 5.34 26.57 10.89
CA LEU A 305 6.51 26.60 11.77
C LEU A 305 7.52 27.70 11.39
N GLY A 306 7.38 28.30 10.21
CA GLY A 306 8.34 29.28 9.69
C GLY A 306 9.78 28.74 9.69
N ASN A 307 10.66 29.34 10.50
CA ASN A 307 12.06 28.93 10.65
C ASN A 307 12.29 27.97 11.83
N GLN A 308 11.26 27.26 12.30
CA GLN A 308 11.41 26.28 13.36
C GLN A 308 11.32 24.85 12.81
N VAL A 309 11.90 23.93 13.57
CA VAL A 309 11.78 22.48 13.35
C VAL A 309 11.10 21.90 14.57
N PHE A 310 9.96 21.24 14.34
CA PHE A 310 9.32 20.46 15.38
C PHE A 310 9.83 19.02 15.32
N PHE A 311 10.15 18.46 16.49
CA PHE A 311 10.52 17.06 16.65
C PHE A 311 9.56 16.38 17.62
N GLY A 312 9.10 15.19 17.26
CA GLY A 312 8.25 14.34 18.09
C GLY A 312 8.82 12.94 18.18
N ARG A 313 8.72 12.34 19.37
CA ARG A 313 9.08 10.95 19.65
C ARG A 313 8.03 10.35 20.56
N GLU A 314 7.68 9.11 20.32
CA GLU A 314 6.78 8.37 21.19
C GLU A 314 7.04 6.88 21.14
N CYS A 315 6.69 6.20 22.23
CA CYS A 315 6.75 4.75 22.33
C CYS A 315 5.48 4.23 22.99
N TRP A 316 5.06 3.05 22.56
CA TRP A 316 3.90 2.35 23.09
C TRP A 316 4.27 0.92 23.49
N ASP A 317 3.54 0.39 24.47
CA ASP A 317 3.71 -0.97 24.95
C ASP A 317 2.94 -2.01 24.10
N ALA A 318 2.95 -3.27 24.54
CA ALA A 318 2.27 -4.37 23.87
C ALA A 318 0.74 -4.23 23.84
N GLN A 319 0.17 -3.38 24.69
CA GLN A 319 -1.25 -3.01 24.70
C GLN A 319 -1.49 -1.74 23.87
N GLU A 320 -0.45 -1.22 23.22
CA GLU A 320 -0.46 0.01 22.44
C GLU A 320 -0.76 1.26 23.27
N ALA A 321 -0.57 1.18 24.58
CA ALA A 321 -0.68 2.34 25.46
C ALA A 321 0.59 3.19 25.32
N LEU A 322 0.42 4.51 25.21
CA LEU A 322 1.53 5.47 25.20
C LEU A 322 2.28 5.40 26.53
N VAL A 323 3.55 4.97 26.49
CA VAL A 323 4.42 4.85 27.68
C VAL A 323 5.51 5.91 27.74
N PHE A 324 5.83 6.52 26.61
CA PHE A 324 6.79 7.60 26.50
C PHE A 324 6.40 8.54 25.38
N LYS A 325 6.62 9.83 25.62
CA LYS A 325 6.50 10.89 24.64
C LYS A 325 7.55 11.96 24.89
N ALA A 326 8.17 12.48 23.83
CA ALA A 326 9.02 13.65 23.89
C ALA A 326 8.78 14.54 22.69
N THR A 327 8.74 15.85 22.92
CA THR A 327 8.59 16.87 21.87
C THR A 327 9.63 17.95 22.04
N ALA A 328 10.09 18.55 20.95
CA ALA A 328 10.99 19.70 20.96
C ALA A 328 10.65 20.63 19.80
N LEU A 329 10.77 21.94 20.03
CA LEU A 329 10.65 22.95 18.98
C LEU A 329 11.98 23.71 18.95
N CYS A 330 12.63 23.67 17.80
CA CYS A 330 14.04 23.99 17.67
C CYS A 330 14.27 24.99 16.55
N GLY A 331 15.32 25.79 16.65
CA GLY A 331 15.79 26.60 15.54
C GLY A 331 16.38 25.75 14.41
N PRO A 332 16.63 26.34 13.23
CA PRO A 332 17.22 25.61 12.10
C PRO A 332 18.61 25.11 12.46
N GLY A 333 18.84 23.79 12.29
CA GLY A 333 20.13 23.16 12.57
C GLY A 333 20.44 22.96 14.06
N GLU A 334 19.51 23.27 14.96
CA GLU A 334 19.64 22.90 16.38
C GLU A 334 19.28 21.43 16.59
N GLU A 335 20.06 20.74 17.44
CA GLU A 335 19.82 19.33 17.77
C GLU A 335 18.96 19.21 19.04
N PRO A 336 17.88 18.42 19.04
CA PRO A 336 17.05 18.17 20.21
C PRO A 336 17.81 17.64 21.43
N GLY A 337 17.69 18.36 22.54
CA GLY A 337 18.41 18.09 23.78
C GLY A 337 19.65 18.95 23.99
N THR A 338 19.92 19.90 23.08
CA THR A 338 21.06 20.82 23.17
C THR A 338 20.60 22.28 23.27
N GLY A 339 21.34 23.10 24.01
CA GLY A 339 21.11 24.55 24.08
C GLY A 339 19.66 24.92 24.48
N SER A 340 19.02 25.74 23.64
CA SER A 340 17.62 26.18 23.76
C SER A 340 16.59 25.17 23.26
N CYS A 341 17.02 24.18 22.50
CA CYS A 341 16.19 23.14 21.90
C CYS A 341 16.08 21.97 22.89
N THR A 342 15.25 22.14 23.92
CA THR A 342 15.07 21.15 24.99
C THR A 342 13.88 20.23 24.76
N TRP A 343 14.04 18.95 25.07
CA TRP A 343 12.94 17.99 25.07
C TRP A 343 11.95 18.28 26.21
N VAL A 344 10.67 18.35 25.86
CA VAL A 344 9.56 18.25 26.79
C VAL A 344 9.10 16.80 26.83
N ILE A 345 9.32 16.14 27.97
CA ILE A 345 9.17 14.69 28.12
C ILE A 345 7.97 14.34 29.01
N VAL A 346 7.22 13.32 28.61
CA VAL A 346 6.17 12.66 29.39
C VAL A 346 6.45 11.15 29.39
N GLY A 347 6.44 10.53 30.56
CA GLY A 347 6.74 9.09 30.72
C GLY A 347 8.23 8.79 30.89
N ASP A 348 8.60 7.51 30.77
CA ASP A 348 9.98 7.02 30.99
C ASP A 348 10.67 6.69 29.65
N PRO A 349 11.77 7.38 29.27
CA PRO A 349 12.51 7.07 28.05
C PRO A 349 13.08 5.65 28.01
N SER A 350 13.25 4.98 29.16
CA SER A 350 13.67 3.58 29.20
C SER A 350 12.63 2.63 28.58
N ALA A 351 11.35 3.03 28.57
CA ALA A 351 10.27 2.27 27.95
C ALA A 351 10.38 2.19 26.42
N CYS A 352 11.17 3.06 25.80
CA CYS A 352 11.48 3.00 24.37
C CYS A 352 12.56 1.97 24.00
N ARG A 353 13.27 1.40 24.98
CA ARG A 353 14.33 0.42 24.71
C ARG A 353 13.72 -0.96 24.69
N VAL A 354 13.30 -1.43 23.51
CA VAL A 354 12.85 -2.81 23.35
C VAL A 354 14.06 -3.67 22.99
N VAL A 355 14.18 -4.87 23.57
CA VAL A 355 15.16 -5.87 23.12
C VAL A 355 14.38 -6.94 22.38
N LEU A 356 14.64 -7.11 21.09
CA LEU A 356 14.03 -8.16 20.28
C LEU A 356 14.61 -9.53 20.68
N ALA A 357 13.81 -10.59 20.56
CA ALA A 357 14.12 -11.93 21.05
C ALA A 357 15.37 -12.60 20.40
N THR A 358 15.95 -11.99 19.37
CA THR A 358 17.06 -12.52 18.57
C THR A 358 18.37 -11.74 18.71
N GLY A 359 18.45 -10.76 19.61
CA GLY A 359 19.63 -9.90 19.73
C GLY A 359 19.75 -8.86 18.60
N GLU A 360 18.72 -8.71 17.76
CA GLU A 360 18.52 -7.52 16.95
C GLU A 360 18.50 -6.31 17.87
N ARG A 361 19.38 -5.33 17.58
CA ARG A 361 19.23 -4.02 18.19
C ARG A 361 17.92 -3.45 17.70
N ASP A 362 17.13 -3.00 18.64
CA ASP A 362 16.08 -2.07 18.33
C ASP A 362 16.72 -0.80 17.77
N HIS A 363 16.43 -0.50 16.51
CA HIS A 363 16.84 0.74 15.81
C HIS A 363 16.06 1.96 16.32
N CYS A 364 15.74 1.91 17.61
CA CYS A 364 15.15 2.97 18.38
C CYS A 364 16.22 3.83 19.07
N ASP A 365 17.49 3.72 18.66
CA ASP A 365 18.55 4.62 19.11
C ASP A 365 18.26 6.03 18.54
N PRO A 366 18.24 7.08 19.38
CA PRO A 366 18.19 8.46 18.91
C PRO A 366 19.20 8.82 17.81
N SER A 367 20.32 8.09 17.70
CA SER A 367 21.30 8.27 16.62
C SER A 367 20.82 7.85 15.22
N ASP A 368 19.76 7.05 15.13
CA ASP A 368 19.29 6.46 13.87
C ASP A 368 18.31 7.39 13.12
N ILE A 369 18.07 8.61 13.63
CA ILE A 369 17.11 9.56 13.06
C ILE A 369 17.58 10.15 11.72
N ASP A 370 18.88 10.34 11.58
CA ASP A 370 19.53 10.84 10.36
C ASP A 370 20.18 9.70 9.56
N ASP A 371 20.00 8.45 9.96
CA ASP A 371 20.63 7.32 9.29
C ASP A 371 19.96 7.06 7.93
N PRO A 372 20.64 7.36 6.80
CA PRO A 372 20.10 7.10 5.48
C PRO A 372 20.20 5.61 5.12
N SER A 373 20.76 4.77 5.99
CA SER A 373 20.94 3.36 5.71
C SER A 373 19.59 2.64 5.54
N PRO A 374 19.54 1.62 4.67
CA PRO A 374 18.38 0.74 4.58
C PRO A 374 18.06 0.14 5.95
N ASP A 375 16.78 0.08 6.33
CA ASP A 375 16.36 -0.65 7.53
C ASP A 375 16.96 -2.08 7.45
N PRO A 376 17.77 -2.51 8.43
CA PRO A 376 18.52 -3.78 8.31
C PRO A 376 17.60 -5.00 8.28
N ASP A 377 16.37 -4.86 8.76
CA ASP A 377 15.35 -5.92 8.77
C ASP A 377 14.42 -5.86 7.55
N ALA A 378 14.67 -4.93 6.62
CA ALA A 378 13.93 -4.85 5.37
C ALA A 378 14.18 -6.13 4.57
N PRO A 379 13.12 -6.90 4.24
CA PRO A 379 13.28 -8.23 3.64
C PRO A 379 13.77 -8.21 2.18
N ALA A 380 13.85 -7.03 1.56
CA ALA A 380 14.13 -6.86 0.14
C ALA A 380 15.00 -5.62 -0.12
N THR A 381 16.12 -5.82 -0.80
CA THR A 381 16.91 -4.74 -1.44
C THR A 381 16.62 -4.61 -2.94
N ASP A 382 15.83 -5.53 -3.52
CA ASP A 382 15.53 -5.63 -4.95
C ASP A 382 14.14 -5.09 -5.34
N VAL A 383 13.63 -4.11 -4.58
CA VAL A 383 12.40 -3.41 -4.93
C VAL A 383 12.67 -2.52 -6.16
N PRO A 384 11.85 -2.57 -7.21
CA PRO A 384 12.02 -1.68 -8.35
C PRO A 384 11.85 -0.21 -7.92
N ALA A 385 12.42 0.71 -8.70
CA ALA A 385 12.16 2.13 -8.49
C ALA A 385 10.67 2.44 -8.69
N VAL A 386 10.13 3.35 -7.88
CA VAL A 386 8.78 3.86 -8.07
C VAL A 386 8.69 4.54 -9.44
N PRO A 387 7.69 4.23 -10.27
CA PRO A 387 7.61 4.80 -11.59
C PRO A 387 7.34 6.30 -11.54
N ALA A 388 8.06 7.07 -12.37
CA ALA A 388 7.89 8.52 -12.45
C ALA A 388 6.62 8.96 -13.22
N VAL A 389 6.05 8.04 -14.00
CA VAL A 389 4.87 8.22 -14.85
C VAL A 389 4.00 6.97 -14.83
N MET A 390 2.74 7.08 -15.24
CA MET A 390 1.82 5.94 -15.33
C MET A 390 2.39 4.83 -16.22
N PRO A 391 2.55 3.58 -15.72
CA PRO A 391 2.97 2.44 -16.53
C PRO A 391 2.09 2.27 -17.77
N SER A 392 2.65 1.79 -18.89
CA SER A 392 1.87 1.57 -20.13
C SER A 392 0.81 0.47 -19.93
N GLY A 393 1.19 -0.56 -19.18
CA GLY A 393 0.44 -1.80 -19.04
C GLY A 393 0.54 -2.71 -20.27
N ASN A 394 1.49 -2.43 -21.16
CA ASN A 394 1.77 -3.20 -22.38
C ASN A 394 3.21 -3.75 -22.42
N ASP A 395 4.12 -3.24 -21.58
CA ASP A 395 5.57 -3.48 -21.63
C ASP A 395 6.16 -3.79 -20.25
#